data_AF-A0A1C6BKI0-F1
#
_entry.id   AF-A0A1C6BKI0-F1
#
_cell.length_a   1.000
_cell.length_b   1.000
_cell.length_c   1.000
_cell.angle_alpha   90.00
_cell.angle_beta   90.00
_cell.angle_gamma   90.00
#
_symmetry.space_group_name_H-M   'P 1'
#
loop_
_entity.id
_entity.type
_entity.pdbx_description
1 polymer ?
#
loop_
_entity_poly.entity_id
_entity_poly.type
_entity_poly.pdbx_seq_one_letter_code
_entity_poly.pdbx_strand_id
1 'polypeptide(L)'
;MIAEIPDSIIPMDFHLYKIRIDDDFIEMEIDYTWNIFGMSYSGNKAVMKKFKKISRDLYSYYGVTEEDIKNKTKRYSSLVTNLSS
;
A
#
# COMPACT_ATOMS: atom_id res chain seq x y z
N MET A 1 -28.22 19.24 -1.07
CA MET A 1 -26.77 19.52 -1.09
C MET A 1 -26.18 18.94 0.18
N ILE A 2 -25.13 18.12 0.07
CA ILE A 2 -24.34 17.69 1.23
C ILE A 2 -23.37 18.82 1.52
N ALA A 3 -23.26 19.24 2.78
CA ALA A 3 -22.30 20.27 3.18
C ALA A 3 -20.87 19.76 2.95
N GLU A 4 -20.03 20.59 2.35
CA GLU A 4 -18.60 20.31 2.18
C GLU A 4 -17.94 20.25 3.57
N ILE A 5 -17.17 19.19 3.81
CA ILE A 5 -16.42 19.02 5.05
C ILE A 5 -15.05 19.68 4.85
N PRO A 6 -14.62 20.61 5.73
CA PRO A 6 -13.30 21.23 5.61
C PRO A 6 -12.15 20.21 5.72
N ASP A 7 -11.09 20.40 4.95
CA ASP A 7 -9.87 19.56 4.98
C ASP A 7 -9.24 19.46 6.38
N SER A 8 -9.44 20.47 7.23
CA SER A 8 -8.96 20.46 8.62
C SER A 8 -9.68 19.44 9.50
N ILE A 9 -10.88 18.98 9.12
CA ILE A 9 -11.65 17.98 9.87
C ILE A 9 -11.16 16.56 9.53
N ILE A 10 -10.78 16.33 8.27
CA ILE A 10 -10.24 15.06 7.78
C ILE A 10 -8.95 15.35 7.00
N PRO A 11 -7.83 15.60 7.70
CA PRO A 11 -6.57 15.82 7.03
C PRO A 11 -6.20 14.56 6.23
N MET A 12 -5.81 14.76 4.98
CA MET A 12 -5.45 13.70 4.05
C MET A 12 -4.16 14.09 3.33
N ASP A 13 -3.15 13.25 3.48
CA ASP A 13 -1.89 13.35 2.75
C ASP A 13 -1.70 12.04 1.99
N PHE A 14 -2.55 11.86 0.98
CA PHE A 14 -2.74 10.62 0.26
C PHE A 14 -2.12 10.67 -1.14
N HIS A 15 -1.29 9.68 -1.44
CA HIS A 15 -0.65 9.51 -2.74
C HIS A 15 -0.99 8.15 -3.31
N LEU A 16 -1.42 8.15 -4.59
CA LEU A 16 -1.66 6.94 -5.37
C LEU A 16 -0.69 6.88 -6.55
N TYR A 17 0.15 5.86 -6.57
CA TYR A 17 1.03 5.55 -7.70
C TYR A 17 0.46 4.35 -8.45
N LYS A 18 0.34 4.46 -9.77
CA LYS A 18 -0.19 3.39 -10.62
C LYS A 18 0.75 3.11 -11.78
N ILE A 19 1.11 1.84 -11.94
CA ILE A 19 1.74 1.33 -13.17
C ILE A 19 0.69 0.51 -13.90
N ARG A 20 0.48 0.82 -15.18
CA ARG A 20 -0.46 0.11 -16.05
C ARG A 20 0.27 -0.51 -17.23
N ILE A 21 -0.05 -1.76 -17.54
CA ILE A 21 0.41 -2.49 -18.72
C ILE A 21 -0.83 -3.06 -19.39
N ASP A 22 -1.25 -2.47 -20.50
CA ASP A 22 -2.53 -2.77 -21.14
C ASP A 22 -3.72 -2.64 -20.14
N ASP A 23 -4.42 -3.73 -19.86
CA ASP A 23 -5.51 -3.78 -18.88
C ASP A 23 -5.06 -4.22 -17.47
N ASP A 24 -3.82 -4.69 -17.33
CA ASP A 24 -3.26 -5.10 -16.06
C ASP A 24 -2.64 -3.90 -15.32
N PHE A 25 -2.68 -3.92 -13.98
CA PHE A 25 -2.12 -2.82 -13.19
C PHE A 25 -1.63 -3.24 -11.80
N ILE A 26 -0.72 -2.42 -11.26
CA ILE A 26 -0.36 -2.40 -9.84
C ILE A 26 -0.49 -0.98 -9.32
N GLU A 27 -1.06 -0.85 -8.13
CA GLU A 27 -1.31 0.40 -7.43
C GLU A 27 -0.64 0.35 -6.05
N MET A 28 -0.08 1.48 -5.65
CA MET A 28 0.49 1.70 -4.33
C MET A 28 -0.16 2.94 -3.73
N GLU A 29 -0.74 2.75 -2.55
CA GLU A 29 -1.41 3.79 -1.78
C GLU A 29 -0.58 4.13 -0.54
N ILE A 30 -0.36 5.43 -0.32
CA ILE A 30 0.38 5.93 0.84
C ILE A 30 -0.44 7.05 1.46
N ASP A 31 -0.73 6.95 2.75
CA ASP A 31 -1.26 8.05 3.54
C ASP A 31 -0.31 8.38 4.69
N TYR A 32 0.29 9.56 4.66
CA TYR A 32 1.24 10.00 5.68
C TYR A 32 0.56 10.44 6.99
N THR A 33 -0.71 10.87 6.93
CA THR A 33 -1.48 11.29 8.10
C THR A 33 -1.96 10.07 8.90
N TRP A 34 -2.45 9.05 8.20
CA TRP A 34 -3.05 7.85 8.79
C TRP A 34 -2.10 6.64 8.82
N ASN A 35 -0.85 6.83 8.40
CA ASN A 35 0.21 5.81 8.36
C ASN A 35 -0.19 4.57 7.54
N ILE A 36 -0.85 4.80 6.39
CA ILE A 36 -1.28 3.75 5.48
C ILE A 36 -0.17 3.50 4.45
N PHE A 37 0.14 2.23 4.24
CA PHE A 37 0.97 1.78 3.13
C PHE A 37 0.35 0.49 2.59
N GLY A 38 -0.35 0.62 1.46
CA GLY A 38 -1.12 -0.44 0.85
C GLY A 38 -0.71 -0.68 -0.59
N MET A 39 -1.01 -1.89 -1.08
CA MET A 39 -0.77 -2.26 -2.46
C MET A 39 -1.92 -3.09 -2.96
N SER A 40 -2.36 -2.82 -4.19
CA SER A 40 -3.33 -3.63 -4.91
C SER A 40 -2.80 -3.90 -6.31
N TYR A 41 -3.21 -5.01 -6.90
CA TYR A 41 -2.86 -5.32 -8.28
C TYR A 41 -3.87 -6.27 -8.90
N SER A 42 -4.05 -6.13 -10.20
CA SER A 42 -4.98 -6.94 -10.98
C SER A 42 -4.39 -7.29 -12.33
N GLY A 43 -4.79 -8.45 -12.84
CA GLY A 43 -4.46 -8.88 -14.19
C GLY A 43 -4.57 -10.38 -14.41
N ASN A 44 -4.09 -10.84 -15.55
CA ASN A 44 -4.04 -12.27 -15.84
C ASN A 44 -3.07 -13.04 -14.92
N LYS A 45 -3.18 -14.37 -14.86
CA LYS A 45 -2.40 -15.23 -13.94
C LYS A 45 -0.87 -15.04 -14.04
N ALA A 46 -0.34 -14.79 -15.24
CA ALA A 46 1.10 -14.61 -15.42
C ALA A 46 1.56 -13.26 -14.85
N VAL A 47 0.77 -12.21 -15.07
CA VAL A 47 1.05 -10.86 -14.58
C VAL A 47 0.82 -10.75 -13.08
N MET A 48 -0.22 -11.37 -12.52
CA MET A 48 -0.44 -11.47 -11.07
C MET A 48 0.75 -12.04 -10.32
N LYS A 49 1.46 -13.05 -10.87
CA LYS A 49 2.68 -13.59 -10.25
C LYS A 49 3.83 -12.57 -10.22
N LYS A 50 3.97 -11.76 -11.27
CA LYS A 50 4.98 -10.69 -11.34
C LYS A 50 4.65 -9.58 -10.35
N PHE A 51 3.41 -9.10 -10.34
CA PHE A 51 2.97 -8.06 -9.42
C PHE A 51 3.05 -8.50 -7.96
N LYS A 52 2.73 -9.77 -7.64
CA LYS A 52 2.95 -10.32 -6.30
C LYS A 52 4.42 -10.22 -5.86
N LYS A 53 5.37 -10.49 -6.76
CA LYS A 53 6.80 -10.35 -6.46
C LYS A 53 7.18 -8.90 -6.20
N ILE A 54 6.76 -7.99 -7.10
CA ILE A 54 7.03 -6.55 -6.97
C ILE A 54 6.43 -5.98 -5.67
N SER A 55 5.20 -6.36 -5.32
CA SER A 55 4.54 -5.92 -4.10
C SER A 55 5.30 -6.38 -2.86
N ARG A 56 5.77 -7.63 -2.82
CA ARG A 56 6.61 -8.14 -1.72
C ARG A 56 7.91 -7.34 -1.59
N ASP A 57 8.59 -7.08 -2.70
CA ASP A 57 9.84 -6.29 -2.71
C ASP A 57 9.61 -4.87 -2.16
N LEU A 58 8.50 -4.22 -2.56
CA LEU A 58 8.15 -2.88 -2.11
C LEU A 58 7.72 -2.83 -0.64
N TYR A 59 6.96 -3.82 -0.16
CA TYR A 59 6.63 -3.97 1.25
C TYR A 59 7.89 -4.21 2.11
N SER A 60 8.84 -5.01 1.63
CA SER A 60 10.09 -5.23 2.35
C SER A 60 10.99 -3.99 2.41
N TYR A 61 10.95 -3.13 1.38
CA TYR A 61 11.81 -1.95 1.32
C TYR A 61 11.20 -0.69 1.96
N TYR A 62 9.92 -0.41 1.70
CA TYR A 62 9.22 0.82 2.16
C TYR A 62 8.14 0.54 3.21
N GLY A 63 7.73 -0.72 3.36
CA GLY A 63 6.57 -1.08 4.15
C GLY A 63 6.82 -1.07 5.65
N VAL A 64 8.05 -1.21 6.13
CA VAL A 64 8.38 -1.20 7.58
C VAL A 64 9.73 -0.54 7.84
N THR A 65 9.86 0.08 9.01
CA THR A 65 11.15 0.51 9.56
C THR A 65 11.75 -0.54 10.49
N GLU A 66 13.02 -0.41 10.87
CA GLU A 66 13.62 -1.27 11.92
C GLU A 66 12.88 -1.14 13.25
N GLU A 67 12.38 0.05 13.56
CA GLU A 67 11.58 0.31 14.76
C GLU A 67 10.23 -0.42 14.73
N ASP A 68 9.57 -0.45 13.57
CA ASP A 68 8.33 -1.21 13.37
C ASP A 68 8.53 -2.70 13.68
N ILE A 69 9.65 -3.27 13.21
CA ILE A 69 10.01 -4.67 13.43
C ILE A 69 10.30 -4.92 14.91
N LYS A 70 11.13 -4.06 15.52
CA LYS A 70 11.52 -4.17 16.94
C LYS A 70 10.29 -4.10 17.86
N ASN A 71 9.37 -3.18 17.56
CA ASN A 71 8.19 -2.92 18.38
C ASN A 71 6.95 -3.73 17.94
N LYS A 72 7.06 -4.55 16.89
CA LYS A 72 5.97 -5.36 16.32
C LYS A 72 4.70 -4.55 16.06
N THR A 73 4.84 -3.41 15.41
CA THR A 73 3.72 -2.50 15.14
C THR A 73 2.67 -3.16 14.24
N LYS A 74 1.50 -2.52 14.10
CA LYS A 74 0.48 -2.94 13.12
C LYS A 74 1.07 -2.99 11.71
N ARG A 75 1.97 -2.05 11.38
CA ARG A 75 2.65 -1.97 10.09
C ARG A 75 3.54 -3.20 9.85
N TYR A 76 4.27 -3.66 10.86
CA TYR A 76 4.98 -4.95 10.81
C TYR A 76 4.03 -6.15 10.65
N SER A 77 2.91 -6.17 11.36
CA SER A 77 1.92 -7.26 11.21
C SER A 77 1.35 -7.31 9.78
N SER A 78 1.02 -6.17 9.19
CA SER A 78 0.58 -6.07 7.80
C SER A 78 1.63 -6.61 6.82
N LEU A 79 2.91 -6.30 7.02
CA LEU A 79 4.00 -6.89 6.23
C LEU A 79 3.99 -8.41 6.32
N VAL A 80 4.00 -8.97 7.54
CA VAL A 80 4.06 -10.43 7.75
C VAL A 80 2.88 -11.12 7.08
N THR A 81 1.66 -10.57 7.18
CA THR A 81 0.47 -11.12 6.52
C THR A 81 0.62 -11.14 5.00
N ASN A 82 1.10 -10.04 4.40
CA ASN A 82 1.30 -9.95 2.95
C ASN A 82 2.42 -10.88 2.44
N LEU A 83 3.49 -11.07 3.21
CA LEU A 83 4.59 -11.96 2.85
C LEU A 83 4.24 -13.45 3.01
N SER A 84 3.35 -13.78 3.95
CA SER A 84 2.94 -15.16 4.26
C SER A 84 1.84 -15.70 3.34
N SER A 85 1.18 -14.82 2.59
CA SER A 85 0.11 -15.13 1.63
C SER A 85 0.67 -15.43 0.23
#